data_AF-A0A7W0LR32-F1
#
_entry.id   AF-A0A7W0LR32-F1
#
_cell.length_a   1.000
_cell.length_b   1.000
_cell.length_c   1.000
_cell.angle_alpha   90.00
_cell.angle_beta   90.00
_cell.angle_gamma   90.00
#
_symmetry.space_group_name_H-M   'P 1'
#
loop_
_entity.id
_entity.type
_entity.pdbx_description
1 polymer ?
#
loop_
_entity_poly.entity_id
_entity_poly.type
_entity_poly.pdbx_seq_one_letter_code
_entity_poly.pdbx_strand_id
1 'polypeptide(L)' 'MGYEVVLADGTVEVVDGADTYGQEGPLSTFFRFESGRRVVDCWSERLASYRTADVVCIRRRGECRVA' A
#
# COMPACT_ATOMS: atom_id res chain seq x y z
N MET A 1 0.12 -6.46 8.86
CA MET A 1 -0.37 -6.60 7.47
C MET A 1 0.16 -5.44 6.64
N GLY A 2 0.27 -5.61 5.33
CA GLY A 2 0.82 -4.59 4.44
C GLY A 2 0.85 -5.08 3.00
N TYR A 3 1.65 -4.44 2.16
CA TYR A 3 1.76 -4.76 0.74
C TYR A 3 3.21 -4.91 0.30
N GLU A 4 3.41 -5.78 -0.69
CA GLU A 4 4.63 -5.86 -1.48
C GLU A 4 4.35 -5.26 -2.85
N VAL A 5 5.21 -4.36 -3.30
CA VAL A 5 5.08 -3.63 -4.56
C VAL A 5 6.31 -3.94 -5.41
N VAL A 6 6.09 -4.53 -6.58
CA VAL A 6 7.15 -4.78 -7.56
C VAL A 6 7.12 -3.66 -8.59
N LEU A 7 8.25 -2.98 -8.76
CA LEU A 7 8.43 -1.89 -9.70
C LEU A 7 9.04 -2.38 -11.02
N ALA A 8 8.91 -1.57 -12.06
CA ALA A 8 9.32 -1.90 -13.43
C ALA A 8 10.84 -2.11 -13.60
N ASP A 9 11.64 -1.55 -12.70
CA ASP A 9 13.08 -1.77 -12.63
C ASP A 9 13.46 -3.05 -11.86
N GLY A 10 12.47 -3.81 -11.38
CA GLY A 10 12.65 -5.02 -10.59
C GLY A 10 12.79 -4.78 -9.09
N THR A 11 12.77 -3.52 -8.62
CA THR A 11 12.79 -3.20 -7.20
C THR A 11 11.53 -3.73 -6.51
N VAL A 12 11.71 -4.32 -5.33
CA VAL A 12 10.61 -4.81 -4.50
C VAL A 12 10.54 -3.98 -3.23
N GLU A 13 9.47 -3.21 -3.09
CA GLU A 13 9.20 -2.36 -1.94
C GLU A 13 8.16 -3.00 -1.03
N VAL A 14 8.32 -2.80 0.28
CA VAL A 14 7.36 -3.27 1.29
C VAL A 14 6.71 -2.07 1.97
N VAL A 15 5.39 -1.98 1.87
CA VAL A 15 4.58 -0.98 2.56
C VAL A 15 3.92 -1.63 3.77
N ASP A 16 4.61 -1.60 4.89
CA ASP A 16 4.10 -2.14 6.15
C ASP A 16 3.03 -1.24 6.76
N GLY A 17 2.00 -1.85 7.35
CA GLY A 17 0.91 -1.15 8.03
C GLY A 17 -0.12 -0.51 7.10
N ALA A 18 -0.01 -0.68 5.78
CA ALA A 18 -1.04 -0.23 4.86
C ALA A 18 -2.25 -1.18 4.90
N ASP A 19 -3.43 -0.60 5.11
CA ASP A 19 -4.70 -1.31 5.13
C ASP A 19 -5.29 -1.46 3.72
N THR A 20 -5.06 -0.46 2.87
CA THR A 20 -5.53 -0.38 1.48
C THR A 20 -4.59 0.45 0.62
N TYR A 21 -4.87 0.48 -0.69
CA TYR A 21 -4.32 1.44 -1.62
C TYR A 21 -5.40 1.97 -2.55
N GLY A 22 -5.20 3.18 -3.07
CA GLY A 22 -6.10 3.85 -4.00
C GLY A 22 -5.30 4.62 -5.05
N GLN A 23 -5.96 4.95 -6.15
CA GLN A 23 -5.36 5.77 -7.19
C GLN A 23 -5.57 7.24 -6.89
N GLU A 24 -4.48 8.01 -6.90
CA GLU A 24 -4.48 9.46 -6.76
C GLU A 24 -3.77 10.08 -7.96
N GLY A 25 -4.56 10.36 -9.00
CA GLY A 25 -4.04 10.79 -10.29
C GLY A 25 -3.12 9.70 -10.89
N PRO A 26 -1.84 10.00 -11.16
CA PRO A 26 -0.89 9.03 -11.70
C PRO A 26 -0.24 8.14 -10.64
N LEU A 27 -0.60 8.29 -9.36
CA LEU A 27 0.01 7.57 -8.25
C LEU A 27 -0.89 6.46 -7.74
N SER A 28 -0.27 5.34 -7.37
CA SER A 28 -0.85 4.32 -6.51
C SER A 28 -0.40 4.60 -5.09
N THR A 29 -1.31 5.11 -4.27
CA THR A 29 -1.04 5.53 -2.89
C THR A 29 -1.59 4.52 -1.90
N PHE A 30 -0.78 4.18 -0.90
CA PHE A 30 -1.09 3.25 0.17
C PHE A 30 -1.48 4.02 1.44
N PHE A 31 -2.55 3.55 2.10
CA PHE A 31 -3.14 4.24 3.23
C PHE A 31 -3.25 3.33 4.45
N ARG A 32 -3.06 3.93 5.63
CA ARG A 32 -3.49 3.38 6.92
C ARG A 32 -4.79 4.06 7.33
N PHE A 33 -5.76 3.29 7.77
CA PHE A 33 -6.98 3.83 8.37
C PHE A 33 -6.73 4.26 9.81
N GLU A 34 -7.52 5.22 10.29
CA GLU A 34 -7.66 5.41 11.72
C GLU A 34 -8.37 4.20 12.36
N SER A 35 -8.11 3.96 13.64
CA SER A 35 -8.72 2.86 14.40
C SER A 35 -10.24 2.85 14.29
N GLY A 36 -10.81 1.69 13.96
CA GLY A 36 -12.26 1.50 13.83
C GLY A 36 -12.86 1.95 12.50
N ARG A 37 -12.06 2.50 11.58
CA ARG A 37 -12.51 2.84 10.21
C ARG A 37 -12.05 1.81 9.18
N ARG A 38 -12.74 1.81 8.04
CA ARG A 38 -12.48 0.92 6.89
C ARG A 38 -12.55 1.65 5.54
N VAL A 39 -12.53 2.98 5.56
CA VAL A 39 -12.64 3.85 4.40
C VAL A 39 -11.50 4.85 4.42
N VAL A 40 -11.02 5.24 3.22
CA VAL A 40 -10.05 6.33 3.10
C VAL A 40 -10.80 7.64 3.27
N ASP A 41 -10.40 8.43 4.27
CA ASP A 41 -10.97 9.73 4.61
C ASP A 41 -9.87 10.73 5.02
N CYS A 42 -10.25 11.91 5.49
CA CYS A 42 -9.30 12.95 5.91
C CYS A 42 -8.43 12.59 7.12
N TRP A 43 -8.72 11.48 7.81
CA TRP A 43 -7.96 10.98 8.94
C TRP A 43 -7.05 9.80 8.57
N SER A 44 -7.06 9.40 7.30
CA SER A 44 -6.21 8.32 6.80
C SER A 44 -4.78 8.84 6.56
N GLU A 45 -3.79 8.04 6.93
CA GLU A 45 -2.36 8.37 6.76
C GLU A 45 -1.85 7.79 5.45
N ARG A 46 -1.17 8.58 4.61
CA ARG A 46 -0.41 8.06 3.46
C ARG A 46 0.90 7.45 3.94
N LEU A 47 1.13 6.19 3.56
CA LEU A 47 2.37 5.49 3.92
C LEU A 47 3.38 5.47 2.79
N ALA A 48 2.90 5.35 1.55
CA ALA A 48 3.73 5.33 0.36
C ALA A 48 2.92 5.74 -0.88
N SER A 49 3.59 6.29 -1.89
CA SER A 49 3.01 6.54 -3.20
C SER A 49 4.04 6.19 -4.27
N TYR A 50 3.62 5.39 -5.24
CA TYR A 50 4.43 5.03 -6.42
C TYR A 50 3.74 5.52 -7.68
N ARG A 51 4.49 5.83 -8.73
CA ARG A 51 3.86 6.06 -10.04
C ARG A 51 3.19 4.77 -10.48
N THR A 52 1.91 4.83 -10.81
CA THR A 52 1.14 3.66 -11.26
C THR A 52 1.75 3.04 -12.52
N ALA A 53 2.33 3.86 -13.41
CA ALA A 53 3.03 3.38 -14.60
C ALA A 53 4.29 2.55 -14.29
N ASP A 54 4.90 2.76 -13.11
CA ASP A 54 6.12 2.07 -12.69
C ASP A 54 5.78 0.81 -11.86
N VAL A 55 4.52 0.59 -11.47
CA VAL A 55 4.10 -0.57 -10.67
C VAL A 55 3.71 -1.74 -11.57
N VAL A 56 4.40 -2.86 -11.41
CA VAL A 56 4.16 -4.12 -12.15
C VAL A 56 3.24 -5.06 -11.39
N CYS A 57 3.36 -5.10 -10.06
CA CYS A 57 2.56 -5.98 -9.21
C CYS A 57 2.37 -5.36 -7.82
N ILE A 58 1.16 -5.49 -7.28
CA ILE A 58 0.86 -5.19 -5.87
C ILE A 58 0.28 -6.46 -5.26
N ARG A 59 0.92 -6.97 -4.19
CA ARG A 59 0.49 -8.17 -3.49
C ARG A 59 0.23 -7.86 -2.02
N ARG A 60 -0.93 -8.26 -1.51
CA ARG A 60 -1.23 -8.16 -0.08
C ARG A 60 -0.37 -9.16 0.69
N ARG A 61 0.39 -8.69 1.68
CA ARG A 61 1.11 -9.54 2.61
C ARG A 61 0.17 -9.91 3.75
N GLY A 62 -0.10 -11.22 3.87
CA GLY A 62 -0.77 -11.76 5.05
C GLY A 62 0.06 -11.50 6.31
N GLU A 63 -0.54 -11.73 7.48
CA GLU A 63 0.22 -11.80 8.72
C GLU A 63 1.26 -12.92 8.60
N CYS A 64 2.54 -12.60 8.76
CA CYS A 64 3.52 -13.62 9.08
C CYS A 64 3.21 -14.06 10.52
N ARG A 65 2.34 -15.06 10.71
CA ARG A 65 2.19 -15.73 12.00
C ARG A 65 3.49 -16.47 12.26
N VAL A 66 4.30 -15.95 13.17
CA VAL A 66 5.36 -16.73 13.79
C VAL A 66 4.64 -17.74 14.68
N ALA A 67 4.75 -19.03 14.34
CA ALA A 67 4.19 -20.14 15.09
C ALA A 67 4.93 -20.35 16.41
#